data_AF-A0A962XLG7-F1
#
_entry.id   AF-A0A962XLG7-F1
#
_cell.length_a   1.000
_cell.length_b   1.000
_cell.length_c   1.000
_cell.angle_alpha   90.00
_cell.angle_beta   90.00
_cell.angle_gamma   90.00
#
_symmetry.space_group_name_H-M   'P 1'
#
loop_
_entity.id
_entity.type
_entity.pdbx_description
1 polymer ?
#
loop_
_entity_poly.entity_id
_entity_poly.type
_entity_poly.pdbx_seq_one_letter_code
_entity_poly.pdbx_strand_id
1 'polypeptide(L)'
;MPKIEAGMRKRIAEFLPKALETAVASYKTFSDKQSHEGDPVKFKAYHDACKVALAHIELLMKLVKLADLPEPHLSSEIRQEELRSLIEAAHGDTKGFDG
;
A
#
# COMPACT_ATOMS: atom_id res chain seq x y z
N MET A 1 -27.75 6.69 -19.96
CA MET A 1 -27.26 5.40 -20.50
C MET A 1 -26.78 4.49 -19.35
N PRO A 2 -27.69 3.95 -18.52
CA PRO A 2 -27.32 3.21 -17.30
C PRO A 2 -26.68 1.83 -17.54
N LYS A 3 -26.89 1.20 -18.71
CA LYS A 3 -26.38 -0.15 -19.02
C LYS A 3 -24.87 -0.20 -19.26
N ILE A 4 -24.28 0.85 -19.85
CA ILE A 4 -22.83 0.91 -20.12
C ILE A 4 -22.07 1.03 -18.79
N GLU A 5 -22.59 1.86 -17.89
CA GLU A 5 -22.02 2.12 -16.57
C GLU A 5 -22.00 0.87 -15.68
N ALA A 6 -23.09 0.09 -15.67
CA ALA A 6 -23.17 -1.17 -14.94
C ALA A 6 -22.20 -2.24 -15.50
N GLY A 7 -22.07 -2.35 -16.82
CA GLY A 7 -21.11 -3.26 -17.46
C GLY A 7 -19.65 -2.88 -17.17
N MET A 8 -19.37 -1.58 -17.07
CA MET A 8 -18.04 -1.07 -16.72
C MET A 8 -17.68 -1.37 -15.26
N ARG A 9 -18.60 -1.11 -14.32
CA ARG A 9 -18.40 -1.47 -12.90
C ARG A 9 -18.10 -2.95 -12.70
N LYS A 10 -18.81 -3.84 -13.40
CA LYS A 10 -18.56 -5.28 -13.35
C LYS A 10 -17.15 -5.66 -13.81
N ARG A 11 -16.68 -5.08 -14.92
CA ARG A 11 -15.31 -5.34 -15.42
C ARG A 11 -14.24 -4.81 -14.47
N ILE A 12 -14.47 -3.64 -13.88
CA ILE A 12 -13.59 -3.07 -12.86
C ILE A 12 -13.54 -4.02 -11.66
N ALA A 13 -14.69 -4.53 -11.20
CA ALA A 13 -14.78 -5.48 -10.10
C ALA A 13 -14.03 -6.79 -10.36
N GLU A 14 -14.09 -7.33 -11.58
CA GLU A 14 -13.37 -8.55 -11.97
C GLU A 14 -11.85 -8.32 -12.07
N PHE A 15 -11.41 -7.12 -12.45
CA PHE A 15 -10.00 -6.76 -12.62
C PHE A 15 -9.29 -6.46 -11.29
N LEU A 16 -9.96 -5.77 -10.37
CA LEU A 16 -9.36 -5.19 -9.17
C LEU A 16 -8.64 -6.19 -8.25
N PRO A 17 -9.16 -7.39 -7.96
CA PRO A 17 -8.49 -8.32 -7.05
C PRO A 17 -7.08 -8.68 -7.52
N LYS A 18 -6.93 -9.03 -8.80
CA LYS A 18 -5.62 -9.40 -9.35
C LYS A 18 -4.66 -8.20 -9.42
N ALA A 19 -5.18 -7.02 -9.77
CA ALA A 19 -4.39 -5.81 -9.84
C ALA A 19 -3.83 -5.42 -8.45
N LEU A 20 -4.65 -5.52 -7.40
CA LEU A 20 -4.24 -5.24 -6.01
C LEU A 20 -3.17 -6.23 -5.54
N GLU A 21 -3.35 -7.54 -5.77
CA GLU A 21 -2.34 -8.55 -5.45
C GLU A 21 -0.99 -8.22 -6.09
N THR A 22 -0.98 -7.89 -7.39
CA THR A 22 0.25 -7.55 -8.12
C THR A 22 0.91 -6.27 -7.60
N ALA A 23 0.12 -5.24 -7.28
CA ALA A 23 0.66 -3.98 -6.76
C ALA A 23 1.27 -4.16 -5.36
N VAL A 24 0.61 -4.92 -4.48
CA VAL A 24 1.12 -5.25 -3.14
C VAL A 24 2.39 -6.12 -3.23
N ALA A 25 2.42 -7.13 -4.10
CA ALA A 25 3.59 -7.97 -4.30
C ALA A 25 4.79 -7.15 -4.84
N SER A 26 4.53 -6.19 -5.72
CA SER A 26 5.54 -5.27 -6.24
C SER A 26 6.13 -4.40 -5.15
N TYR A 27 5.29 -3.81 -4.29
CA TYR A 27 5.75 -3.04 -3.13
C TYR A 27 6.67 -3.87 -2.24
N LYS A 28 6.23 -5.07 -1.82
CA LYS A 28 7.03 -5.99 -0.99
C LYS A 28 8.38 -6.31 -1.63
N THR A 29 8.37 -6.60 -2.94
CA THR A 29 9.60 -6.90 -3.69
C THR A 29 10.58 -5.72 -3.70
N PHE A 30 10.10 -4.49 -3.82
CA PHE A 30 10.96 -3.31 -3.83
C PHE A 30 11.43 -2.93 -2.42
N SER A 31 10.57 -3.08 -1.40
CA SER A 31 10.91 -2.80 0.00
C SER A 31 11.91 -3.81 0.57
N ASP A 32 11.76 -5.09 0.25
CA ASP A 32 12.65 -6.13 0.77
C ASP A 32 14.05 -6.05 0.15
N LYS A 33 14.16 -5.46 -1.05
CA LYS A 33 15.42 -5.23 -1.74
C LYS A 33 16.15 -3.96 -1.26
N GLN A 34 15.62 -3.23 -0.27
CA GLN A 34 16.18 -1.97 0.23
C GLN A 34 17.52 -2.13 1.01
N SER A 35 18.11 -3.33 1.08
CA SER A 35 19.51 -3.51 1.51
C SER A 35 20.49 -3.08 0.41
N HIS A 36 20.63 -1.77 0.22
CA HIS A 36 21.68 -1.19 -0.61
C HIS A 36 22.56 -0.30 0.26
N GLU A 37 23.39 -0.95 1.07
CA GLU A 37 24.44 -0.31 1.85
C GLU A 37 25.35 0.51 0.91
N GLY A 38 25.16 1.83 0.88
CA GLY A 38 26.12 2.78 0.33
C GLY A 38 25.95 3.20 -1.14
N ASP A 39 24.89 2.82 -1.86
CA ASP A 39 24.62 3.31 -3.24
C ASP A 39 23.37 4.22 -3.29
N PRO A 40 23.56 5.57 -3.26
CA PRO A 40 22.45 6.52 -3.27
C PRO A 40 21.59 6.47 -4.53
N VAL A 41 22.17 6.09 -5.69
CA VAL A 41 21.45 6.02 -6.95
C VAL A 41 20.51 4.82 -6.94
N LYS A 42 21.00 3.67 -6.50
CA LYS A 42 20.16 2.49 -6.31
C LYS A 42 19.11 2.75 -5.25
N PHE A 43 19.47 3.29 -4.10
CA PHE A 43 18.50 3.63 -3.05
C PHE A 43 17.35 4.49 -3.59
N LYS A 44 17.65 5.58 -4.32
CA LYS A 44 16.64 6.45 -4.92
C LYS A 44 15.74 5.69 -5.90
N ALA A 45 16.31 4.85 -6.77
CA ALA A 45 15.54 4.11 -7.76
C ALA A 45 14.54 3.14 -7.11
N TYR A 46 14.96 2.38 -6.09
CA TYR A 46 14.06 1.47 -5.36
C TYR A 46 13.02 2.23 -4.54
N HIS A 47 13.41 3.33 -3.90
CA HIS A 47 12.49 4.17 -3.15
C HIS A 47 11.42 4.80 -4.06
N ASP A 48 11.79 5.27 -5.26
CA ASP A 48 10.85 5.76 -6.27
C ASP A 48 9.92 4.64 -6.75
N ALA A 49 10.43 3.41 -6.95
CA ALA A 49 9.61 2.26 -7.29
C ALA A 49 8.58 1.92 -6.20
N CYS A 50 8.96 1.99 -4.92
CA CYS A 50 8.03 1.85 -3.79
C CYS A 50 6.93 2.93 -3.81
N LYS A 51 7.29 4.19 -4.04
CA LYS A 51 6.31 5.29 -4.14
C LYS A 51 5.29 5.04 -5.26
N VAL A 52 5.77 4.62 -6.43
CA VAL A 52 4.89 4.30 -7.57
C VAL A 52 3.96 3.14 -7.23
N ALA A 53 4.47 2.08 -6.58
CA ALA A 53 3.64 0.95 -6.15
C ALA A 53 2.54 1.39 -5.15
N LEU A 54 2.87 2.23 -4.17
CA LEU A 54 1.90 2.78 -3.22
C LEU A 54 0.84 3.65 -3.91
N ALA A 55 1.26 4.55 -4.81
CA ALA A 55 0.32 5.37 -5.58
C ALA A 55 -0.63 4.52 -6.44
N HIS A 56 -0.12 3.41 -6.99
CA HIS A 56 -0.94 2.46 -7.74
C HIS A 56 -1.95 1.74 -6.85
N ILE A 57 -1.55 1.28 -5.66
CA ILE A 57 -2.46 0.68 -4.67
C ILE A 57 -3.56 1.67 -4.28
N GLU A 58 -3.22 2.93 -4.02
CA GLU A 58 -4.19 3.97 -3.67
C GLU A 58 -5.22 4.20 -4.80
N LEU A 59 -4.76 4.24 -6.06
CA LEU A 59 -5.64 4.34 -7.22
C LEU A 59 -6.61 3.15 -7.31
N LEU A 60 -6.11 1.93 -7.13
CA LEU A 60 -6.93 0.73 -7.15
C LEU A 60 -7.96 0.74 -6.01
N MET A 61 -7.59 1.19 -4.82
CA MET A 61 -8.52 1.36 -3.70
C MET A 61 -9.63 2.39 -3.99
N LYS A 62 -9.30 3.48 -4.70
CA LYS A 62 -10.32 4.44 -5.17
C LYS A 62 -11.29 3.80 -6.17
N LEU A 63 -10.80 2.92 -7.04
CA LEU A 63 -11.63 2.17 -7.98
C LEU A 63 -12.52 1.13 -7.30
N VAL A 64 -12.04 0.47 -6.22
CA VAL A 64 -12.87 -0.43 -5.38
C VAL A 64 -14.08 0.32 -4.83
N LYS A 65 -13.87 1.53 -4.27
CA LYS A 65 -14.95 2.38 -3.76
C LYS A 65 -15.94 2.80 -4.85
N LEU A 66 -15.44 3.12 -6.05
CA LEU A 66 -16.29 3.49 -7.19
C LEU A 66 -17.09 2.31 -7.73
N ALA A 67 -16.56 1.09 -7.63
CA ALA A 67 -17.21 -0.14 -8.08
C ALA A 67 -18.26 -0.67 -7.08
N ASP A 68 -18.44 0.01 -5.93
CA ASP A 68 -19.37 -0.38 -4.86
C ASP A 68 -19.12 -1.81 -4.36
N LEU A 69 -17.83 -2.20 -4.34
CA LEU A 69 -17.42 -3.50 -3.84
C LEU A 69 -17.42 -3.48 -2.31
N PRO A 70 -17.81 -4.59 -1.65
CA PRO A 70 -17.74 -4.67 -0.20
C PRO A 70 -16.29 -4.42 0.22
N GLU A 71 -16.08 -3.43 1.09
CA GLU A 71 -14.77 -3.19 1.67
C GLU A 71 -14.36 -4.46 2.42
N PRO A 72 -13.12 -4.97 2.22
CA PRO A 72 -12.65 -6.09 3.00
C PRO A 72 -12.68 -5.68 4.48
N HIS A 73 -13.51 -6.36 5.28
CA HIS A 73 -13.57 -6.17 6.72
C HIS A 73 -12.24 -6.58 7.35
N LEU A 74 -11.36 -5.60 7.43
CA LEU A 74 -10.14 -5.66 8.20
C LEU A 74 -10.54 -5.59 9.68
N SER A 75 -10.47 -6.71 10.41
CA SER A 75 -10.61 -6.79 11.88
C SER A 75 -9.69 -5.76 12.58
N SER A 76 -10.22 -4.58 12.88
CA SER A 76 -9.39 -3.38 13.07
C SER A 76 -8.67 -3.31 14.40
N GLU A 77 -9.13 -4.06 15.41
CA GLU A 77 -8.70 -3.91 16.79
C GLU A 77 -7.29 -4.46 17.06
N ILE A 78 -6.96 -5.65 16.54
CA ILE A 78 -5.64 -6.27 16.74
C ILE A 78 -4.53 -5.46 16.04
N ARG A 79 -4.80 -4.95 14.82
CA ARG A 79 -3.83 -4.15 14.07
C ARG A 79 -3.62 -2.75 14.64
N GLN A 80 -4.60 -2.16 15.33
CA GLN A 80 -4.46 -0.84 15.92
C GLN A 80 -3.52 -0.84 17.13
N GLU A 81 -3.57 -1.86 17.98
CA GLU A 81 -2.68 -1.98 19.13
C GLU A 81 -1.23 -2.25 18.71
N GLU A 82 -1.03 -3.12 17.71
CA GLU A 82 0.29 -3.36 17.10
C GLU A 82 0.88 -2.09 16.48
N LEU A 83 0.08 -1.33 15.71
CA LEU A 83 0.51 -0.07 15.11
C LEU A 83 0.85 0.98 16.17
N ARG A 84 0.04 1.08 17.22
CA ARG A 84 0.28 2.00 18.34
C ARG A 84 1.60 1.68 19.04
N SER A 85 1.86 0.40 19.31
CA SER A 85 3.11 -0.07 19.93
C SER A 85 4.34 0.28 19.08
N LEU A 86 4.25 0.13 17.75
CA LEU A 86 5.34 0.50 16.84
C LEU A 86 5.60 2.01 16.80
N ILE A 87 4.54 2.82 16.85
CA ILE A 87 4.65 4.29 16.90
C ILE A 87 5.31 4.73 18.21
N GLU A 88 4.91 4.16 19.35
CA GLU A 88 5.49 4.49 20.65
C GLU A 88 6.99 4.14 20.71
N ALA A 89 7.39 2.98 20.18
CA ALA A 89 8.80 2.58 20.07
C ALA A 89 9.63 3.57 19.22
N ALA A 90 9.12 3.95 18.05
CA ALA A 90 9.82 4.89 17.16
C ALA A 90 10.00 6.29 17.78
N HIS A 91 9.07 6.74 18.63
CA HIS A 91 9.20 8.01 19.35
C HIS A 91 10.19 7.93 20.53
N GLY A 92 10.32 6.76 21.17
CA GLY A 92 11.26 6.53 22.27
C GLY A 92 12.73 6.68 21.85
N ASP A 93 13.09 6.16 20.68
CA ASP A 93 14.47 6.15 20.17
C ASP A 93 15.02 7.56 19.84
N THR A 94 14.14 8.54 19.57
CA THR A 94 14.55 9.93 19.28
C THR A 94 15.01 10.71 20.51
N LYS A 95 14.67 10.26 21.73
CA LYS A 95 15.05 10.94 22.98
C LYS A 95 16.43 10.53 23.51
N GLY A 96 17.11 9.58 22.87
CA GLY A 96 18.44 9.10 23.24
C GLY A 96 19.61 9.76 22.48
N PHE A 97 19.36 10.73 21.58
CA PHE A 97 20.39 11.35 20.73
C PHE A 97 20.85 12.73 21.22
N ASP A 98 20.34 13.24 22.34
CA ASP A 98 20.91 14.39 23.05
C ASP A 98 21.79 13.88 24.22
N GLY A 99 23.05 13.57 23.91
CA GLY A 99 24.09 13.19 24.88
C GLY A 99 25.46 13.64 24.43
#